data_AF-A0A7W8KL21-F1
#
_entry.id   AF-A0A7W8KL21-F1
#
_cell.length_a   1.000
_cell.length_b   1.000
_cell.length_c   1.000
_cell.angle_alpha   90.00
_cell.angle_beta   90.00
_cell.angle_gamma   90.00
#
_symmetry.space_group_name_H-M   'P 1'
#
loop_
_entity.id
_entity.type
_entity.pdbx_description
1 polymer ?
#
loop_
_entity_poly.entity_id
_entity_poly.type
_entity_poly.pdbx_seq_one_letter_code
_entity_poly.pdbx_strand_id
1 'polypeptide(L)'
;MPITVHVDPGQILGPVTSSDDPRFPPGTQVGLRLADREGISEPSASVQGVIYPILVTDRVLYGDTSSDVTFEVLPETHVAPS
;
A
#
# COMPACT_ATOMS: atom_id res chain seq x y z
N MET A 1 -5.02 8.54 10.25
CA MET A 1 -6.16 7.59 10.28
C MET A 1 -5.73 6.40 9.45
N PRO A 2 -5.77 5.19 10.00
CA PRO A 2 -5.47 3.97 9.26
C PRO A 2 -6.51 3.76 8.16
N ILE A 3 -6.06 3.19 7.04
CA ILE A 3 -6.85 2.86 5.86
C ILE A 3 -6.81 1.35 5.70
N THR A 4 -7.96 0.73 5.48
CA THR A 4 -8.06 -0.70 5.21
C THR A 4 -8.47 -0.92 3.76
N VAL A 5 -7.72 -1.77 3.08
CA VAL A 5 -8.00 -2.18 1.69
C VAL A 5 -8.11 -3.68 1.58
N HIS A 6 -8.96 -4.14 0.68
CA HIS A 6 -9.02 -5.54 0.28
C HIS A 6 -8.18 -5.76 -0.99
N VAL A 7 -7.39 -6.83 -1.00
CA VAL A 7 -6.57 -7.24 -2.16
C VAL A 7 -6.80 -8.71 -2.50
N ASP A 8 -6.75 -9.02 -3.80
CA ASP A 8 -7.05 -10.34 -4.33
C ASP A 8 -6.01 -11.44 -3.96
N PRO A 9 -6.42 -12.71 -4.04
CA PRO A 9 -5.62 -13.91 -3.83
C PRO A 9 -4.20 -13.90 -4.42
N GLY A 10 -3.22 -14.29 -3.61
CA GLY A 10 -1.87 -14.63 -4.09
C GLY A 10 -0.93 -13.44 -4.32
N GLN A 11 -1.33 -12.22 -3.93
CA GLN A 11 -0.46 -11.06 -4.03
C GLN A 11 -0.35 -10.29 -2.70
N ILE A 12 0.88 -10.03 -2.28
CA ILE A 12 1.19 -8.95 -1.32
C ILE A 12 1.07 -7.57 -2.02
N LEU A 13 0.97 -7.59 -3.36
CA LEU A 13 1.09 -6.49 -4.31
C LEU A 13 -0.10 -6.54 -5.27
N GLY A 14 -1.10 -5.67 -5.14
CA GLY A 14 -2.27 -5.82 -6.00
C GLY A 14 -3.14 -4.59 -6.14
N PRO A 15 -4.02 -4.60 -7.16
CA PRO A 15 -5.11 -3.65 -7.24
C PRO A 15 -6.01 -3.82 -6.00
N VAL A 16 -6.25 -2.71 -5.32
CA VAL A 16 -7.30 -2.59 -4.31
C VAL A 16 -8.63 -2.91 -4.98
N THR A 17 -9.40 -3.83 -4.42
CA THR A 17 -10.75 -4.15 -4.89
C THR A 17 -11.83 -3.41 -4.11
N SER A 18 -11.55 -3.08 -2.84
CA SER A 18 -12.36 -2.18 -2.01
C SER A 18 -11.51 -1.44 -0.97
N SER A 19 -11.91 -0.23 -0.59
CA SER A 19 -11.29 0.55 0.49
C SER A 19 -12.36 1.26 1.31
N ASP A 20 -12.07 1.45 2.60
CA ASP A 20 -12.84 2.30 3.50
C ASP A 20 -12.54 3.82 3.35
N ASP A 21 -11.50 4.19 2.58
CA ASP A 21 -11.09 5.56 2.35
C ASP A 21 -11.20 5.94 0.86
N PRO A 22 -11.95 7.00 0.51
CA PRO A 22 -12.14 7.41 -0.89
C PRO A 22 -10.85 7.90 -1.57
N ARG A 23 -9.78 8.19 -0.82
CA ARG A 23 -8.46 8.54 -1.37
C ARG A 23 -7.73 7.35 -1.97
N PHE A 24 -8.13 6.12 -1.63
CA PHE A 24 -7.56 4.87 -2.12
C PHE A 24 -8.63 4.04 -2.84
N PRO A 25 -9.21 4.55 -3.95
CA PRO A 25 -10.33 3.89 -4.61
C PRO A 25 -9.91 2.54 -5.23
N PRO A 26 -10.88 1.67 -5.57
CA PRO A 26 -10.61 0.45 -6.31
C PRO A 26 -9.74 0.70 -7.57
N GLY A 27 -8.76 -0.17 -7.79
CA GLY A 27 -7.73 -0.04 -8.84
C GLY A 27 -6.43 0.62 -8.37
N THR A 28 -6.42 1.26 -7.19
CA THR A 28 -5.19 1.73 -6.51
C THR A 28 -4.24 0.56 -6.35
N GLN A 29 -2.94 0.76 -6.59
CA GLN A 29 -1.96 -0.30 -6.38
C GLN A 29 -1.36 -0.17 -4.99
N VAL A 30 -1.49 -1.19 -4.14
CA VAL A 30 -0.81 -1.26 -2.85
C VAL A 30 0.25 -2.35 -2.92
N GLY A 31 1.48 -2.04 -2.50
CA GLY A 31 2.57 -2.99 -2.54
C GLY A 31 3.93 -2.42 -2.17
N LEU A 32 4.94 -3.27 -2.20
CA LEU A 32 6.32 -2.88 -1.96
C LEU A 32 6.91 -2.21 -3.21
N ARG A 33 7.51 -1.04 -3.03
CA ARG A 33 8.38 -0.39 -4.01
C ARG A 33 9.82 -0.78 -3.70
N LEU A 34 10.59 -1.19 -4.71
CA LEU A 34 12.06 -1.25 -4.60
C LEU A 34 12.56 0.19 -4.39
N ALA A 35 13.00 0.49 -3.16
CA ALA A 35 13.36 1.82 -2.71
C ALA A 35 14.77 2.23 -3.16
N ASP A 36 15.66 1.29 -3.47
CA ASP A 36 17.05 1.60 -3.82
C ASP A 36 17.78 0.47 -4.58
N ARG A 37 19.04 0.78 -4.92
CA ARG A 37 20.00 -0.13 -5.59
C ARG A 37 20.43 -1.30 -4.71
N GLU A 38 20.13 -1.25 -3.41
CA GLU A 38 20.43 -2.30 -2.43
C GLU A 38 19.31 -3.35 -2.35
N GLY A 39 18.21 -3.13 -3.08
CA GLY A 39 17.08 -4.07 -3.18
C GLY A 39 16.12 -3.98 -2.01
N ILE A 40 16.21 -2.92 -1.19
CA ILE A 40 15.29 -2.72 -0.07
C ILE A 40 13.91 -2.41 -0.65
N SER A 41 12.92 -3.18 -0.23
CA SER A 41 11.53 -3.06 -0.68
C SER A 41 10.72 -2.37 0.42
N GLU A 42 10.28 -1.12 0.19
CA GLU A 42 9.49 -0.34 1.14
C GLU A 42 7.99 -0.40 0.78
N PRO A 43 7.07 -0.58 1.74
CA PRO A 43 5.64 -0.52 1.47
C PRO A 43 5.21 0.84 0.93
N SER A 44 4.39 0.82 -0.12
CA SER A 44 3.87 2.01 -0.78
C SER A 44 2.48 1.77 -1.36
N ALA A 45 1.77 2.87 -1.63
CA ALA A 45 0.52 2.86 -2.38
C ALA A 45 0.64 3.83 -3.56
N SER A 46 0.21 3.42 -4.75
CA SER A 46 0.17 4.26 -5.96
C SER A 46 -1.26 4.62 -6.31
N VAL A 47 -1.59 5.90 -6.15
CA VAL A 47 -2.89 6.49 -6.47
C VAL A 47 -2.69 7.48 -7.60
N GLN A 48 -3.34 7.23 -8.75
CA GLN A 48 -3.28 8.13 -9.92
C GLN A 48 -1.84 8.47 -10.37
N GLY A 49 -0.89 7.55 -10.18
CA GLY A 49 0.52 7.75 -10.53
C GLY A 49 1.37 8.45 -9.47
N VAL A 50 0.78 8.88 -8.35
CA VAL A 50 1.51 9.39 -7.18
C VAL A 50 1.78 8.24 -6.22
N ILE A 51 3.04 8.11 -5.77
CA ILE A 51 3.48 7.06 -4.86
C ILE A 51 3.54 7.62 -3.44
N TYR A 52 2.76 7.03 -2.54
CA TYR A 52 2.74 7.33 -1.12
C TYR A 52 3.51 6.27 -0.34
N PRO A 53 4.50 6.64 0.49
CA PRO A 53 5.06 5.71 1.46
C PRO A 53 3.98 5.35 2.49
N ILE A 54 3.87 4.07 2.83
CA ILE A 54 2.88 3.60 3.81
C ILE A 54 3.55 2.76 4.89
N LEU A 55 2.95 2.76 6.08
CA LEU A 55 3.28 1.84 7.15
C LEU A 55 2.14 0.83 7.28
N VAL A 56 2.39 -0.43 6.94
CA VAL A 56 1.42 -1.51 7.18
C VAL A 56 1.36 -1.80 8.68
N THR A 57 0.17 -1.68 9.26
CA THR A 57 -0.06 -1.86 10.69
C THR A 57 -0.76 -3.17 11.02
N ASP A 58 -1.53 -3.73 10.07
CA ASP A 58 -2.18 -5.03 10.23
C ASP A 58 -2.40 -5.73 8.88
N ARG A 59 -2.52 -7.07 8.91
CA ARG A 59 -2.85 -7.90 7.75
C ARG A 59 -3.67 -9.12 8.17
N VAL A 60 -4.86 -9.26 7.60
CA VAL A 60 -5.74 -10.41 7.80
C VAL A 60 -5.75 -11.26 6.53
N LEU A 61 -5.33 -12.53 6.64
CA LEU A 61 -5.35 -13.49 5.53
C LEU A 61 -6.67 -14.27 5.52
N TYR A 62 -7.26 -14.43 4.35
CA TYR A 62 -8.44 -15.27 4.14
C TYR A 62 -8.09 -16.61 3.51
N GLY A 63 -8.99 -17.60 3.66
CA GLY A 63 -8.78 -18.98 3.21
C GLY A 63 -8.68 -19.16 1.69
N ASP A 64 -9.05 -18.14 0.91
CA ASP A 64 -8.89 -18.06 -0.55
C ASP A 64 -7.58 -17.35 -0.96
N THR A 65 -6.71 -17.07 0.00
CA THR A 65 -5.43 -16.33 -0.15
C THR A 65 -5.57 -14.83 -0.41
N SER A 66 -6.79 -14.27 -0.37
CA SER A 66 -7.01 -12.81 -0.34
C SER A 66 -6.60 -12.24 1.03
N SER A 67 -6.48 -10.92 1.13
CA SER A 67 -6.20 -10.28 2.41
C SER A 67 -6.75 -8.87 2.56
N ASP A 68 -7.11 -8.53 3.78
CA ASP A 68 -7.29 -7.14 4.20
C ASP A 68 -5.96 -6.60 4.72
N VAL A 69 -5.56 -5.44 4.23
CA VAL A 69 -4.34 -4.75 4.63
C VAL A 69 -4.71 -3.40 5.23
N THR A 70 -4.29 -3.19 6.47
CA THR A 70 -4.46 -1.89 7.15
C THR A 70 -3.13 -1.16 7.17
N PHE A 71 -3.13 0.11 6.78
CA PHE A 71 -1.91 0.91 6.72
C PHE A 71 -2.16 2.40 7.02
N GLU A 72 -1.10 3.10 7.38
CA GLU A 72 -1.09 4.55 7.50
C GLU A 72 -0.23 5.16 6.39
N VAL A 73 -0.69 6.26 5.80
CA VAL A 73 0.10 7.05 4.87
C VAL A 73 1.14 7.83 5.66
N LEU A 74 2.41 7.62 5.36
CA LEU A 74 3.48 8.39 5.94
C LEU A 74 3.53 9.77 5.27
N PRO A 75 3.87 10.84 6.01
CA PRO A 75 4.13 12.12 5.39
C PRO A 75 5.19 11.94 4.32
N GLU A 76 5.03 12.61 3.16
CA GLU A 76 6.09 12.64 2.16
C GLU A 76 7.39 13.03 2.87
N THR A 77 8.39 12.15 2.82
CA THR A 77 9.73 12.50 3.26
C THR A 77 10.22 13.56 2.28
N HIS A 78 9.91 14.83 2.55
CA HIS A 78 10.59 15.95 1.92
C HIS A 78 12.05 15.80 2.32
N VAL A 79 12.84 15.09 1.51
CA VAL A 79 14.28 15.23 1.54
C VAL A 79 14.51 16.68 1.14
N ALA A 80 14.70 17.54 2.13
CA ALA A 80 15.11 18.90 1.88
C ALA A 80 16.37 18.83 1.01
N PRO A 81 16.44 19.54 -0.13
CA PRO A 81 17.69 19.62 -0.87
C PRO A 81 18.73 20.26 0.04
N SER A 82 19.79 19.50 0.33
CA SER A 82 20.99 19.96 1.04
C SER A 82 21.71 21.07 0.27
#